data_AF-E9FN21-F1
#
_entry.id   AF-E9FN21-F1
#
_cell.length_a   1.000
_cell.length_b   1.000
_cell.length_c   1.000
_cell.angle_alpha   90.00
_cell.angle_beta   90.00
_cell.angle_gamma   90.00
#
_symmetry.space_group_name_H-M   'P 1'
#
loop_
_entity.id
_entity.type
_entity.pdbx_description
1 polymer ?
#
loop_
_entity_poly.entity_id
_entity_poly.type
_entity_poly.pdbx_seq_one_letter_code
_entity_poly.pdbx_strand_id
1 'polypeptide(L)' 'MLGVSCLLLFSQQSYKKTVVQYYANDQNLPNRISYSEYSDKREANYGGTLNITSIKQANDGVYATYEGQLTPLQY' A
#
# COMPACT_ATOMS: atom_id res chain seq x y z
N MET A 1 -30.28 -6.48 31.82
CA MET A 1 -29.72 -5.12 31.96
C MET A 1 -28.26 -5.29 32.35
N LEU A 2 -27.22 -4.99 31.59
CA LEU A 2 -27.03 -4.19 30.38
C LEU A 2 -26.05 -4.97 29.49
N GLY A 3 -26.43 -5.20 28.23
CA GLY A 3 -25.49 -5.66 27.21
C GLY A 3 -24.51 -4.55 26.93
N VAL A 4 -23.27 -4.70 27.40
CA VAL A 4 -22.17 -3.85 26.96
C VAL A 4 -21.89 -4.26 25.53
N SER A 5 -22.52 -3.57 24.58
CA SER A 5 -22.12 -3.58 23.19
C SER A 5 -20.66 -3.16 23.16
N CYS A 6 -19.76 -4.14 23.02
CA CYS A 6 -18.42 -3.89 22.53
C CYS A 6 -18.57 -3.33 21.13
N LEU A 7 -18.74 -2.01 21.01
CA LEU A 7 -18.51 -1.27 19.80
C LEU A 7 -17.02 -1.48 19.50
N LEU A 8 -16.74 -2.52 18.71
CA LEU A 8 -15.47 -2.68 18.03
C LEU A 8 -15.35 -1.45 17.15
N LEU A 9 -14.71 -0.42 17.70
CA LEU A 9 -14.13 0.66 16.92
C LEU A 9 -13.05 -0.03 16.06
N PHE A 10 -13.47 -0.55 14.91
CA PHE A 10 -12.59 -0.78 13.78
C PHE A 10 -12.13 0.60 13.34
N SER A 11 -11.23 1.21 14.13
CA SER A 11 -10.49 2.36 13.67
C SER A 11 -9.78 1.87 12.42
N GLN A 12 -10.11 2.49 11.29
CA GLN A 12 -9.43 2.25 10.05
C GLN A 12 -7.99 2.71 10.28
N GLN A 13 -7.15 1.80 10.77
CA GLN A 13 -5.80 2.14 11.18
C GLN A 13 -4.89 2.05 9.96
N SER A 14 -3.98 3.02 9.84
CA SER A 14 -2.93 2.98 8.83
C SER A 14 -2.08 1.72 8.98
N TYR A 15 -1.57 1.20 7.86
CA TYR A 15 -0.69 0.04 7.88
C TYR A 15 0.42 0.14 6.84
N LYS A 16 1.52 -0.59 7.06
CA LYS A 16 2.62 -0.68 6.11
C LYS A 16 2.24 -1.56 4.93
N LYS A 17 2.57 -1.11 3.73
CA LYS A 17 2.41 -1.85 2.48
C LYS A 17 3.74 -1.95 1.77
N THR A 18 4.01 -3.14 1.23
CA THR A 18 5.11 -3.41 0.31
C THR A 18 4.52 -3.85 -1.02
N VAL A 19 5.02 -3.29 -2.12
CA VAL A 19 4.63 -3.63 -3.49
C VAL A 19 5.89 -3.87 -4.30
N VAL A 20 5.87 -4.90 -5.14
CA VAL A 20 6.93 -5.15 -6.12
C VAL A 20 6.36 -4.88 -7.50
N GLN A 21 7.06 -4.08 -8.28
CA GLN A 21 6.66 -3.74 -9.65
C GLN A 21 7.84 -3.93 -10.59
N TYR A 22 7.54 -4.46 -11.78
CA TYR A 22 8.52 -4.63 -12.85
C TYR A 22 8.51 -3.39 -13.77
N TYR A 23 9.70 -2.95 -14.16
CA TYR A 23 9.92 -1.88 -15.13
C TYR A 23 10.87 -2.41 -16.21
N ALA A 24 10.45 -2.36 -17.48
CA ALA A 24 11.33 -2.69 -18.61
C ALA A 24 12.45 -1.65 -18.75
N ASN A 25 13.57 -2.01 -19.40
CA ASN A 25 14.76 -1.16 -19.51
C ASN A 25 14.53 0.23 -20.14
N ASP A 26 13.49 0.39 -20.96
CA ASP A 26 13.09 1.64 -21.61
C ASP A 26 12.12 2.48 -20.77
N GLN A 27 11.60 1.93 -19.67
CA GLN A 27 10.67 2.62 -18.78
C GLN A 27 11.42 3.45 -17.73
N ASN A 28 10.87 4.63 -17.44
CA ASN A 28 11.36 5.44 -16.34
C ASN A 28 10.99 4.76 -15.01
N LEU A 29 11.98 4.54 -14.15
CA LEU A 29 11.80 4.02 -12.81
C LEU A 29 11.56 5.17 -11.82
N PRO A 30 10.33 5.37 -11.32
CA PRO A 30 10.05 6.44 -10.37
C PRO A 30 10.56 6.06 -8.97
N ASN A 31 11.12 7.05 -8.25
CA ASN A 31 11.56 6.88 -6.85
C ASN A 31 10.38 6.73 -5.87
N ARG A 32 9.16 7.09 -6.28
CA ARG A 32 7.93 6.95 -5.48
C ARG A 32 6.73 6.67 -6.38
N ILE A 33 5.75 5.96 -5.87
CA ILE A 33 4.48 5.68 -6.56
C ILE A 33 3.29 6.06 -5.68
N SER A 34 2.20 6.46 -6.31
CA SER A 34 0.89 6.53 -5.65
C SER A 34 0.25 5.15 -5.70
N TYR A 35 -0.23 4.67 -4.55
CA TYR A 35 -0.86 3.35 -4.45
C TYR A 35 -2.17 3.45 -3.67
N SER A 36 -3.17 2.71 -4.11
CA SER A 36 -4.44 2.56 -3.42
C SER A 36 -4.97 1.14 -3.54
N GLU A 37 -5.61 0.64 -2.50
CA GLU A 37 -6.28 -0.65 -2.51
C GLU A 37 -7.53 -0.65 -1.64
N TYR A 38 -8.48 -1.52 -1.98
CA TYR A 38 -9.56 -1.87 -1.06
C TYR A 38 -9.07 -2.97 -0.12
N SER A 39 -9.28 -2.79 1.19
CA SER A 39 -8.95 -3.79 2.20
C SER A 39 -10.21 -4.51 2.65
N ASP A 40 -10.44 -5.74 2.15
CA ASP A 40 -11.61 -6.55 2.56
C ASP A 40 -11.69 -6.72 4.07
N LYS A 41 -10.54 -6.91 4.73
CA LYS A 41 -10.43 -7.06 6.20
C LYS A 41 -10.94 -5.84 6.98
N ARG A 42 -10.88 -4.65 6.37
CA ARG A 42 -11.22 -3.37 7.03
C ARG A 42 -12.41 -2.66 6.37
N GLU A 43 -12.99 -3.31 5.36
CA GLU A 43 -14.12 -2.83 4.56
C GLU A 43 -13.97 -1.37 4.12
N ALA A 44 -12.76 -0.99 3.69
CA ALA A 44 -12.43 0.40 3.37
C ALA A 44 -11.35 0.52 2.30
N ASN A 45 -11.37 1.64 1.60
CA ASN A 45 -10.32 2.03 0.67
C ASN A 45 -9.16 2.68 1.42
N TYR A 46 -7.96 2.31 1.03
CA TYR A 46 -6.70 2.79 1.57
C TYR A 46 -5.84 3.36 0.47
N GLY A 47 -5.08 4.40 0.78
CA GLY A 47 -4.17 5.02 -0.17
C GLY A 47 -2.96 5.65 0.50
N GLY A 48 -1.92 5.86 -0.28
CA GLY A 48 -0.70 6.46 0.21
C GLY A 48 0.39 6.55 -0.86
N THR A 49 1.49 7.18 -0.49
CA THR A 49 2.72 7.20 -1.30
C THR A 49 3.66 6.11 -0.82
N LEU A 50 4.14 5.28 -1.74
CA LEU A 50 5.16 4.27 -1.48
C LEU A 50 6.49 4.74 -2.08
N ASN A 51 7.58 4.65 -1.32
CA ASN A 51 8.91 5.03 -1.76
C ASN A 51 9.72 3.78 -2.11
N ILE A 52 10.60 3.90 -3.10
CA ILE A 52 11.46 2.79 -3.50
C ILE A 52 12.43 2.45 -2.36
N THR A 53 12.55 1.16 -2.05
CA THR A 53 13.45 0.66 -0.98
C THR A 53 14.52 -0.28 -1.52
N SER A 54 14.24 -0.99 -2.61
CA SER A 54 15.24 -1.85 -3.26
C SER A 54 14.95 -2.03 -4.75
N ILE A 55 16.01 -2.32 -5.50
CA ILE A 55 15.97 -2.59 -6.93
C ILE A 55 16.72 -3.89 -7.16
N LYS A 56 16.11 -4.82 -7.90
CA LYS A 56 16.72 -6.06 -8.35
C LYS A 56 16.74 -6.10 -9.87
N GLN A 57 17.94 -6.25 -10.44
CA GLN A 57 18.12 -6.36 -11.88
C GLN A 57 17.53 -7.66 -12.42
N ALA A 58 16.93 -7.59 -13.61
CA ALA A 58 16.48 -8.70 -14.43
C ALA A 58 17.08 -8.56 -15.84
N ASN A 59 16.90 -9.57 -16.70
CA ASN A 59 17.55 -9.60 -18.01
C ASN A 59 17.10 -8.45 -18.95
N ASP A 60 15.84 -8.03 -18.82
CA ASP A 60 15.16 -7.08 -19.70
C ASP A 60 14.55 -5.88 -18.95
N GLY A 61 14.90 -5.72 -17.67
CA GLY A 61 14.32 -4.69 -16.82
C GLY A 61 14.77 -4.79 -15.37
N VAL A 62 13.97 -4.21 -14.48
CA VAL A 62 14.20 -4.22 -13.03
C VAL A 62 12.92 -4.54 -12.27
N TYR A 63 13.06 -5.24 -11.15
CA TYR A 63 12.03 -5.34 -10.12
C TYR A 63 12.32 -4.31 -9.05
N ALA A 64 11.44 -3.34 -8.88
CA ALA A 64 11.52 -2.32 -7.85
C ALA A 64 10.54 -2.65 -6.73
N THR A 65 11.06 -2.64 -5.50
CA THR A 65 10.25 -2.79 -4.28
C THR A 65 9.96 -1.40 -3.72
N TYR A 66 8.69 -1.15 -3.45
CA TYR A 66 8.19 0.09 -2.87
C TYR A 66 7.56 -0.19 -1.52
N GLU A 67 7.85 0.65 -0.54
CA GLU A 67 7.25 0.58 0.79
C GLU A 67 6.73 1.94 1.25
N GLY A 68 5.65 1.89 2.02
CA GLY A 68 5.04 3.09 2.60
C GLY A 68 3.91 2.74 3.54
N GLN A 69 3.31 3.76 4.13
CA GLN A 69 2.08 3.61 4.90
C GLN A 69 0.88 3.93 4.02
N LEU A 70 -0.14 3.08 4.10
CA LEU A 70 -1.46 3.38 3.58
C LEU A 70 -2.34 3.87 4.72
N THR A 71 -3.05 4.95 4.47
CA THR A 71 -4.05 5.52 5.37
C THR A 71 -5.44 5.32 4.78
N PRO A 72 -6.50 5.27 5.60
CA PRO A 72 -7.85 5.18 5.07
C PRO A 72 -8.18 6.43 4.24
N LEU A 73 -8.89 6.22 3.13
CA LEU A 73 -9.39 7.30 2.28
C LEU A 73 -10.79 7.68 2.75
N GLN A 74 -10.99 8.96 3.07
CA GLN A 74 -12.30 9.53 3.34
C GLN A 74 -12.84 10.09 2.01
N TYR A 75 -13.99 9.59 1.57
CA TYR A 75 -14.72 10.09 0.40
C TYR A 75 -16.01 10.77 0.85
#